data_AF-A0A958E485-F1
#
_entry.id   AF-A0A958E485-F1
#
_cell.length_a   1.000
_cell.length_b   1.000
_cell.length_c   1.000
_cell.angle_alpha   90.00
_cell.angle_beta   90.00
_cell.angle_gamma   90.00
#
_symmetry.space_group_name_H-M   'P 1'
#
loop_
_entity.id
_entity.type
_entity.pdbx_description
1 polymer ?
#
loop_
_entity_poly.entity_id
_entity_poly.type
_entity_poly.pdbx_seq_one_letter_code
_entity_poly.pdbx_strand_id
1 'polypeptide(L)'
;ADEVIHEKDYDAIVREMELCQNDPKIEGLLFDYNHFWGYKHVCVTRRTYRREIRVIRNLKNIRSYKDAQGFRKYPSIEAYENGHPGFKLQVKHIKPKIYAYSRVRNPKLELEKQKMLDQWWRPDDTIAEKYKDKAEFNYEQVDKVVEFDQKDHPQTMQKRAAECDWEFKFKRPNFTAKNRVLHTIEELTGWRIGEYRNYKIVEKSK
;
A
#
# COMPACT_ATOMS: atom_id res chain seq x y z
N ALA A 1 -2.41 -13.18 -5.50
CA ALA A 1 -2.80 -11.77 -5.57
C ALA A 1 -1.97 -11.02 -4.54
N ASP A 2 -1.40 -9.88 -4.92
CA ASP A 2 -0.60 -9.05 -4.01
C ASP A 2 -1.49 -8.10 -3.18
N GLU A 3 -2.71 -7.81 -3.64
CA GLU A 3 -3.72 -7.00 -2.94
C GLU A 3 -5.08 -7.71 -3.01
N VAL A 4 -5.79 -7.77 -1.89
CA VAL A 4 -7.06 -8.50 -1.73
C VAL A 4 -8.07 -7.63 -0.97
N ILE A 5 -9.34 -7.69 -1.36
CA ILE A 5 -10.47 -7.12 -0.63
C ILE A 5 -11.09 -8.24 0.21
N HIS A 6 -11.47 -7.92 1.45
CA HIS A 6 -12.19 -8.87 2.30
C HIS A 6 -13.64 -8.98 1.83
N GLU A 7 -14.15 -10.20 1.73
CA GLU A 7 -15.52 -10.52 1.31
C GLU A 7 -16.59 -9.75 2.12
N LYS A 8 -16.36 -9.50 3.41
CA LYS A 8 -17.27 -8.72 4.27
C LYS A 8 -17.42 -7.25 3.85
N ASP A 9 -16.43 -6.72 3.14
CA ASP A 9 -16.40 -5.33 2.72
C ASP A 9 -17.03 -5.14 1.33
N TYR A 10 -17.34 -6.21 0.61
CA TYR A 10 -17.82 -6.16 -0.78
C TYR A 10 -19.07 -5.28 -0.92
N ASP A 11 -20.13 -5.58 -0.16
CA ASP A 11 -21.40 -4.83 -0.23
C ASP A 11 -21.23 -3.35 0.15
N ALA A 12 -20.33 -3.07 1.10
CA ALA A 12 -20.03 -1.70 1.50
C ALA A 12 -19.31 -0.95 0.37
N ILE A 13 -18.36 -1.58 -0.33
CA ILE A 13 -17.65 -0.97 -1.46
C ILE A 13 -18.63 -0.71 -2.61
N VAL A 14 -19.46 -1.69 -2.97
CA VAL A 14 -20.46 -1.55 -4.05
C VAL A 14 -21.42 -0.39 -3.74
N ARG A 15 -21.97 -0.34 -2.52
CA ARG A 15 -22.83 0.76 -2.09
C ARG A 15 -22.15 2.12 -2.17
N GLU A 16 -20.89 2.21 -1.73
CA GLU A 16 -20.13 3.45 -1.81
C GLU A 16 -19.88 3.87 -3.27
N MET A 17 -19.62 2.91 -4.16
CA MET A 17 -19.50 3.17 -5.60
C MET A 17 -20.81 3.72 -6.19
N GLU A 18 -21.94 3.10 -5.90
CA GLU A 18 -23.26 3.53 -6.39
C GLU A 18 -23.61 4.94 -5.89
N LEU A 19 -23.39 5.21 -4.59
CA LEU A 19 -23.62 6.54 -4.00
C LEU A 19 -22.74 7.62 -4.66
N CYS A 20 -21.49 7.28 -4.98
CA CYS A 20 -20.56 8.23 -5.58
C CYS A 20 -20.74 8.36 -7.09
N GLN A 21 -21.36 7.38 -7.76
CA GLN A 21 -21.52 7.37 -9.22
C GLN A 21 -22.17 8.66 -9.73
N ASN A 22 -23.17 9.17 -9.02
CA ASN A 22 -23.94 10.35 -9.40
C ASN A 22 -23.34 11.68 -8.90
N ASP A 23 -22.30 11.66 -8.06
CA ASP A 23 -21.63 12.88 -7.60
C ASP A 23 -20.35 13.16 -8.42
N PRO A 24 -20.39 14.09 -9.39
CA PRO A 24 -19.23 14.39 -10.23
C PRO A 24 -18.04 15.00 -9.46
N LYS A 25 -18.23 15.44 -8.21
CA LYS A 25 -17.14 15.91 -7.35
C LYS A 25 -16.26 14.76 -6.87
N ILE A 26 -16.76 13.52 -6.91
CA ILE A 26 -16.02 12.32 -6.47
C ILE A 26 -15.48 11.59 -7.71
N GLU A 27 -14.16 11.56 -7.80
CA GLU A 27 -13.39 10.98 -8.91
C GLU A 27 -12.80 9.61 -8.56
N GLY A 28 -12.88 9.17 -7.30
CA GLY A 28 -12.46 7.84 -6.87
C GLY A 28 -12.73 7.53 -5.40
N LEU A 29 -12.50 6.28 -5.02
CA LEU A 29 -12.58 5.81 -3.63
C LEU A 29 -11.19 5.54 -3.08
N LEU A 30 -10.93 6.08 -1.89
CA LEU A 30 -9.70 5.94 -1.15
C LEU A 30 -9.86 4.88 -0.06
N PHE A 31 -8.96 3.91 -0.05
CA PHE A 31 -8.95 2.79 0.88
C PHE A 31 -7.82 2.91 1.88
N ASP A 32 -8.02 2.45 3.11
CA ASP A 32 -6.93 2.18 4.04
C ASP A 32 -6.23 0.84 3.71
N TYR A 33 -4.99 0.66 4.16
CA TYR A 33 -4.16 -0.51 3.83
C TYR A 33 -3.72 -1.29 5.07
N ASN A 34 -3.77 -2.61 4.94
CA ASN A 34 -3.05 -3.55 5.77
C ASN A 34 -1.87 -4.10 4.95
N HIS A 35 -0.66 -3.60 5.20
CA HIS A 35 0.55 -4.12 4.57
C HIS A 35 1.09 -5.28 5.40
N PHE A 36 1.04 -6.49 4.88
CA PHE A 36 1.48 -7.68 5.59
C PHE A 36 3.01 -7.82 5.62
N TRP A 37 3.51 -8.38 6.72
CA TRP A 37 4.91 -8.69 6.97
C TRP A 37 5.01 -10.11 7.55
N GLY A 38 5.12 -11.09 6.67
CA GLY A 38 4.61 -12.43 6.95
C GLY A 38 3.09 -12.45 7.04
N TYR A 39 2.48 -13.63 7.12
CA TYR A 39 1.02 -13.74 7.18
C TYR A 39 0.45 -13.27 8.53
N LYS A 40 1.18 -13.46 9.63
CA LYS A 40 0.69 -13.19 11.00
C LYS A 40 0.85 -11.75 11.47
N HIS A 41 1.39 -10.84 10.65
CA HIS A 41 1.66 -9.47 11.08
C HIS A 41 1.36 -8.44 9.99
N VAL A 42 0.93 -7.25 10.42
CA VAL A 42 0.80 -6.07 9.57
C VAL A 42 1.74 -4.96 10.01
N CYS A 43 2.35 -4.28 9.04
CA CYS A 43 3.28 -3.19 9.25
C CYS A 43 2.59 -1.95 9.81
N VAL A 44 3.11 -1.43 10.92
CA VAL A 44 2.79 -0.10 11.46
C VAL A 44 4.01 0.78 11.23
N THR A 45 4.10 1.35 10.02
CA THR A 45 5.27 2.12 9.60
C THR A 45 4.89 3.38 8.84
N ARG A 46 5.84 4.32 8.80
CA ARG A 46 5.81 5.50 7.94
C ARG A 46 6.43 5.30 6.57
N ARG A 47 7.06 4.14 6.33
CA ARG A 47 7.74 3.80 5.07
C ARG A 47 6.79 3.30 3.99
N THR A 48 5.61 2.82 4.38
CA THR A 48 4.54 2.41 3.46
C THR A 48 3.40 3.42 3.50
N TYR A 49 2.68 3.52 2.38
CA TYR A 49 1.48 4.34 2.30
C TYR A 49 0.35 3.66 3.06
N ARG A 50 -0.35 4.38 3.95
CA ARG A 50 -1.49 3.81 4.67
C ARG A 50 -2.80 3.86 3.89
N ARG A 51 -2.84 4.65 2.81
CA ARG A 51 -4.04 4.90 2.00
C ARG A 51 -3.69 5.05 0.53
N GLU A 52 -4.51 4.49 -0.34
CA GLU A 52 -4.36 4.65 -1.79
C GLU A 52 -5.70 4.48 -2.52
N ILE A 53 -5.79 5.08 -3.70
CA ILE A 53 -6.96 4.98 -4.58
C ILE A 53 -6.96 3.62 -5.27
N ARG A 54 -8.06 2.88 -5.15
CA ARG A 54 -8.26 1.59 -5.84
C ARG A 54 -9.53 1.49 -6.66
N VAL A 55 -10.40 2.49 -6.57
CA VAL A 55 -11.50 2.67 -7.51
C VAL A 55 -11.40 4.07 -8.07
N ILE A 56 -11.43 4.19 -9.39
CA ILE A 56 -11.45 5.47 -10.11
C ILE A 56 -12.75 5.56 -10.91
N ARG A 57 -13.25 6.79 -11.07
CA ARG A 57 -14.28 7.06 -12.07
C ARG A 57 -13.70 6.78 -13.46
N ASN A 58 -14.50 6.19 -14.34
CA ASN A 58 -14.07 5.89 -15.71
C ASN A 58 -13.99 7.16 -16.58
N LEU A 59 -13.01 8.01 -16.33
CA LEU A 59 -12.72 9.21 -17.12
C LEU A 59 -11.44 8.99 -17.93
N LYS A 60 -11.49 9.25 -19.25
CA LYS A 60 -10.38 9.00 -20.19
C LYS A 60 -9.08 9.73 -19.83
N ASN A 61 -9.20 10.83 -19.10
CA ASN A 61 -8.09 11.68 -18.69
C ASN A 61 -7.54 11.35 -17.29
N ILE A 62 -8.03 10.30 -16.62
CA ILE A 62 -7.39 9.74 -15.43
C ILE A 62 -6.35 8.71 -15.88
N ARG A 63 -5.10 8.87 -15.45
CA ARG A 63 -3.96 8.02 -15.82
C ARG A 63 -3.06 7.76 -14.62
N SER A 64 -2.21 6.74 -14.74
CA SER A 64 -1.18 6.41 -13.75
C SER A 64 -0.26 7.61 -13.51
N TYR A 65 0.17 7.81 -12.27
CA TYR A 65 1.06 8.90 -11.89
C TYR A 65 2.38 8.37 -11.33
N LYS A 66 3.48 8.68 -12.03
CA LYS A 66 4.80 8.07 -11.81
C LYS A 66 4.69 6.55 -12.02
N ASP A 67 5.07 5.77 -11.01
CA ASP A 67 4.89 4.32 -11.03
C ASP A 67 3.41 3.95 -10.88
N ALA A 68 3.10 2.67 -11.07
CA ALA A 68 1.73 2.13 -11.03
C ALA A 68 1.04 2.19 -9.64
N GLN A 69 1.53 3.03 -8.71
CA GLN A 69 0.99 3.12 -7.36
C GLN A 69 -0.33 3.89 -7.28
N GLY A 70 -0.48 5.00 -8.04
CA GLY A 70 -1.63 5.90 -7.92
C GLY A 70 -1.99 6.64 -9.21
N PHE A 71 -3.07 7.41 -9.17
CA PHE A 71 -3.68 8.03 -10.35
C PHE A 71 -3.77 9.56 -10.23
N ARG A 72 -3.72 10.25 -11.37
CA ARG A 72 -4.01 11.69 -11.50
C ARG A 72 -4.89 11.98 -12.71
N LYS A 73 -5.54 13.15 -12.68
CA LYS A 73 -6.32 13.69 -13.80
C LYS A 73 -5.47 14.63 -14.63
N TYR A 74 -5.60 14.56 -15.94
CA TYR A 74 -4.83 15.37 -16.89
C TYR A 74 -5.76 16.25 -17.74
N PRO A 75 -5.30 17.41 -18.25
CA PRO A 75 -6.08 18.21 -19.19
C PRO A 75 -6.43 17.44 -20.47
N SER A 76 -5.46 16.69 -21.00
CA SER A 76 -5.58 15.88 -22.21
C SER A 76 -4.61 14.68 -22.15
N ILE A 77 -4.75 13.75 -23.10
CA ILE A 77 -3.80 12.62 -23.25
C ILE A 77 -2.42 13.15 -23.66
N GLU A 78 -2.38 14.10 -24.60
CA GLU A 78 -1.14 14.79 -25.00
C GLU A 78 -0.43 15.43 -23.81
N ALA A 79 -1.16 16.08 -22.90
CA ALA A 79 -0.55 16.65 -21.70
C ALA A 79 0.10 15.56 -20.83
N TYR A 80 -0.54 14.40 -20.68
CA TYR A 80 0.04 13.27 -19.97
C TYR A 80 1.34 12.77 -20.63
N GLU A 81 1.32 12.61 -21.95
CA GLU A 81 2.47 12.14 -22.74
C GLU A 81 3.63 13.14 -22.73
N ASN A 82 3.32 14.44 -22.74
CA ASN A 82 4.30 15.53 -22.63
C ASN A 82 4.78 15.78 -21.18
N GLY A 83 4.45 14.91 -20.22
CA GLY A 83 4.98 14.96 -18.87
C GLY A 83 4.33 16.01 -17.96
N HIS A 84 3.10 16.45 -18.26
CA HIS A 84 2.35 17.36 -17.38
C HIS A 84 2.25 16.76 -15.95
N PRO A 85 2.34 17.56 -14.88
CA PRO A 85 2.34 17.04 -13.51
C PRO A 85 1.01 16.39 -13.08
N GLY A 86 -0.09 16.74 -13.77
CA GLY A 86 -1.44 16.27 -13.49
C GLY A 86 -2.03 16.84 -12.19
N PHE A 87 -3.33 16.66 -12.02
CA PHE A 87 -4.09 17.10 -10.86
C PHE A 87 -4.43 15.91 -9.96
N LYS A 88 -4.32 16.11 -8.64
CA LYS A 88 -4.74 15.13 -7.65
C LYS A 88 -6.25 14.90 -7.75
N LEU A 89 -6.67 13.64 -7.68
CA LEU A 89 -8.08 13.28 -7.72
C LEU A 89 -8.81 13.72 -6.45
N GLN A 90 -10.06 14.15 -6.61
CA GLN A 90 -11.01 14.33 -5.52
C GLN A 90 -11.62 12.98 -5.16
N VAL A 91 -11.44 12.54 -3.92
CA VAL A 91 -11.79 11.18 -3.51
C VAL A 91 -12.63 11.16 -2.24
N LYS A 92 -13.44 10.11 -2.11
CA LYS A 92 -14.13 9.78 -0.86
C LYS A 92 -13.33 8.72 -0.13
N HIS A 93 -12.97 8.99 1.14
CA HIS A 93 -12.39 7.98 2.02
C HIS A 93 -13.50 7.05 2.53
N ILE A 94 -13.30 5.75 2.33
CA ILE A 94 -14.23 4.72 2.77
C ILE A 94 -13.59 3.83 3.84
N LYS A 95 -14.41 3.16 4.65
CA LYS A 95 -13.98 2.29 5.75
C LYS A 95 -13.26 1.00 5.31
N PRO A 96 -13.65 0.32 4.20
CA PRO A 96 -12.99 -0.89 3.71
C PRO A 96 -11.48 -0.76 3.56
N LYS A 97 -10.78 -1.87 3.78
CA LYS A 97 -9.31 -1.95 3.69
C LYS A 97 -8.85 -2.85 2.56
N ILE A 98 -7.71 -2.50 1.98
CA ILE A 98 -6.95 -3.39 1.09
C ILE A 98 -5.96 -4.19 1.91
N TYR A 99 -5.94 -5.50 1.68
CA TYR A 99 -5.04 -6.45 2.31
C TYR A 99 -3.88 -6.74 1.35
N ALA A 100 -2.72 -6.13 1.61
CA ALA A 100 -1.55 -6.18 0.73
C ALA A 100 -0.52 -7.20 1.22
N TYR A 101 -0.42 -8.33 0.52
CA TYR A 101 0.46 -9.49 0.83
C TYR A 101 1.83 -9.39 0.15
N SER A 102 2.37 -8.18 0.04
CA SER A 102 3.57 -7.92 -0.76
C SER A 102 4.85 -8.56 -0.17
N ARG A 103 4.90 -8.79 1.15
CA ARG A 103 6.06 -9.32 1.89
C ARG A 103 5.70 -10.48 2.82
N VAL A 104 5.13 -11.54 2.26
CA VAL A 104 4.71 -12.74 3.01
C VAL A 104 5.42 -14.03 2.59
N ARG A 105 6.31 -13.94 1.60
CA ARG A 105 6.98 -15.10 1.02
C ARG A 105 8.14 -15.55 1.92
N ASN A 106 8.51 -16.82 1.81
CA ASN A 106 9.70 -17.35 2.46
C ASN A 106 10.91 -16.43 2.20
N PRO A 107 11.81 -16.20 3.19
CA PRO A 107 12.95 -15.30 3.07
C PRO A 107 13.80 -15.47 1.81
N LYS A 108 13.96 -16.69 1.29
CA LYS A 108 14.69 -16.95 0.05
C LYS A 108 13.95 -16.41 -1.18
N LEU A 109 12.66 -16.75 -1.31
CA LEU A 109 11.80 -16.31 -2.40
C LEU A 109 11.55 -14.80 -2.38
N GLU A 110 11.46 -14.20 -1.19
CA GLU A 110 11.32 -12.74 -1.05
C GLU A 110 12.59 -12.01 -1.51
N LEU A 111 13.77 -12.58 -1.25
CA LEU A 111 15.03 -12.04 -1.73
C LEU A 111 15.13 -12.12 -3.26
N GLU A 112 14.75 -13.25 -3.86
CA GLU A 112 14.70 -13.42 -5.32
C GLU A 112 13.74 -12.43 -5.97
N LYS A 113 12.55 -12.25 -5.39
CA LYS A 113 11.59 -11.21 -5.82
C LYS A 113 12.24 -9.83 -5.76
N GLN A 114 12.94 -9.51 -4.69
CA GLN A 114 13.58 -8.20 -4.52
C GLN A 114 14.70 -7.97 -5.55
N LYS A 115 15.51 -9.00 -5.82
CA LYS A 115 16.54 -8.99 -6.88
C LYS A 115 15.91 -8.72 -8.24
N MET A 116 14.85 -9.45 -8.58
CA MET A 116 14.13 -9.29 -9.85
C MET A 116 13.53 -7.88 -10.02
N LEU A 117 12.97 -7.30 -8.96
CA LEU A 117 12.43 -5.93 -9.01
C LEU A 117 13.52 -4.87 -9.14
N ASP A 118 14.67 -5.07 -8.50
CA ASP A 118 15.80 -4.13 -8.62
C ASP A 118 16.42 -4.12 -10.01
N GLN A 119 16.39 -5.26 -10.73
CA GLN A 119 16.87 -5.38 -12.13
C GLN A 119 16.18 -4.41 -13.09
N TRP A 120 14.95 -3.99 -12.80
CA TRP A 120 14.22 -3.05 -13.66
C TRP A 120 14.72 -1.61 -13.56
N TRP A 121 15.44 -1.26 -12.49
CA TRP A 121 15.75 0.14 -12.15
C TRP A 121 17.24 0.39 -11.87
N ARG A 122 18.07 -0.65 -11.81
CA ARG A 122 19.49 -0.55 -11.44
C ARG A 122 20.37 -1.33 -12.43
N PRO A 123 21.59 -0.86 -12.71
CA PRO A 123 22.58 -1.62 -13.47
C PRO A 123 22.95 -2.93 -12.76
N ASP A 124 23.31 -3.95 -13.55
CA ASP A 124 23.61 -5.30 -13.05
C ASP A 124 24.75 -5.32 -12.02
N ASP A 125 25.82 -4.53 -12.24
CA ASP A 125 26.95 -4.44 -11.30
C ASP A 125 26.53 -3.97 -9.91
N THR A 126 25.55 -3.04 -9.84
CA THR A 126 25.01 -2.54 -8.57
C THR A 126 24.20 -3.62 -7.84
N ILE A 127 23.53 -4.49 -8.60
CA ILE A 127 22.71 -5.58 -8.07
C ILE A 127 23.63 -6.69 -7.55
N ALA A 128 24.63 -7.08 -8.34
CA ALA A 128 25.62 -8.06 -7.93
C ALA A 128 26.26 -7.68 -6.58
N GLU A 129 26.71 -6.43 -6.44
CA GLU A 129 27.32 -5.95 -5.19
C GLU A 129 26.30 -5.88 -4.04
N LYS A 130 25.08 -5.37 -4.28
CA LYS A 130 24.04 -5.23 -3.24
C LYS A 130 23.60 -6.57 -2.63
N TYR A 131 23.74 -7.66 -3.38
CA TYR A 131 23.21 -8.98 -3.01
C TYR A 131 24.28 -10.07 -2.85
N LYS A 132 25.56 -9.77 -3.06
CA LYS A 132 26.68 -10.71 -3.04
C LYS A 132 26.69 -11.64 -1.83
N ASP A 133 26.49 -11.08 -0.63
CA ASP A 133 26.56 -11.82 0.64
C ASP A 133 25.18 -12.10 1.25
N LYS A 134 24.09 -11.94 0.48
CA LYS A 134 22.72 -12.12 0.98
C LYS A 134 22.18 -13.49 0.55
N ALA A 135 22.09 -14.39 1.52
CA ALA A 135 21.42 -15.68 1.34
C ALA A 135 19.88 -15.56 1.47
N GLU A 136 19.39 -14.68 2.36
CA GLU A 136 17.97 -14.57 2.69
C GLU A 136 17.54 -13.10 2.90
N PHE A 137 16.26 -12.82 2.71
CA PHE A 137 15.67 -11.53 3.04
C PHE A 137 15.59 -11.35 4.57
N ASN A 138 16.12 -10.22 5.07
CA ASN A 138 16.10 -9.94 6.49
C ASN A 138 14.76 -9.31 6.92
N TYR A 139 13.84 -10.15 7.39
CA TYR A 139 12.55 -9.72 7.95
C TYR A 139 12.66 -8.95 9.28
N GLU A 140 13.82 -8.94 9.95
CA GLU A 140 14.02 -8.14 11.19
C GLU A 140 14.18 -6.64 10.90
N GLN A 141 14.42 -6.24 9.65
CA GLN A 141 14.53 -4.83 9.24
C GLN A 141 13.17 -4.15 9.07
N VAL A 142 12.28 -4.32 10.05
CA VAL A 142 10.95 -3.71 10.08
C VAL A 142 10.84 -2.71 11.22
N ASP A 143 10.19 -1.58 10.93
CA ASP A 143 9.99 -0.50 11.88
C ASP A 143 9.15 -0.95 13.08
N LYS A 144 7.90 -1.34 12.86
CA LYS A 144 6.99 -1.91 13.87
C LYS A 144 5.97 -2.75 13.13
N VAL A 145 5.57 -3.85 13.73
CA VAL A 145 4.45 -4.67 13.26
C VAL A 145 3.49 -4.89 14.40
N VAL A 146 2.25 -5.21 14.06
CA VAL A 146 1.26 -5.71 15.01
C VAL A 146 0.77 -7.07 14.53
N GLU A 147 0.45 -7.93 15.48
CA GLU A 147 -0.11 -9.24 15.18
C GLU A 147 -1.45 -9.10 14.45
N PHE A 148 -1.69 -10.02 13.53
CA PHE A 148 -2.89 -10.10 12.73
C PHE A 148 -3.47 -11.50 12.87
N ASP A 149 -4.76 -11.57 13.21
CA ASP A 149 -5.40 -12.83 13.52
C ASP A 149 -5.69 -13.64 12.25
N GLN A 150 -5.47 -14.95 12.32
CA GLN A 150 -5.65 -15.86 11.19
C GLN A 150 -7.08 -15.82 10.63
N LYS A 151 -8.08 -15.66 11.51
CA LYS A 151 -9.50 -15.57 11.13
C LYS A 151 -9.87 -14.28 10.40
N ASP A 152 -9.08 -13.22 10.55
CA ASP A 152 -9.38 -11.90 9.99
C ASP A 152 -8.83 -11.73 8.55
N HIS A 153 -8.13 -12.75 8.04
CA HIS A 153 -7.73 -12.78 6.64
C HIS A 153 -8.96 -12.98 5.74
N PRO A 154 -9.00 -12.37 4.54
CA PRO A 154 -9.96 -12.71 3.51
C PRO A 154 -9.95 -14.21 3.25
N GLN A 155 -11.13 -14.79 3.03
CA GLN A 155 -11.31 -16.24 2.87
C GLN A 155 -10.37 -16.83 1.80
N THR A 156 -10.12 -16.09 0.72
CA THR A 156 -9.22 -16.49 -0.37
C THR A 156 -7.75 -16.63 0.04
N MET A 157 -7.34 -16.01 1.15
CA MET A 157 -5.97 -16.00 1.65
C MET A 157 -5.78 -16.87 2.91
N GLN A 158 -6.85 -17.27 3.59
CA GLN A 158 -6.76 -18.07 4.82
C GLN A 158 -6.00 -19.37 4.63
N LYS A 159 -6.28 -20.13 3.56
CA LYS A 159 -5.56 -21.39 3.26
C LYS A 159 -4.05 -21.15 3.10
N ARG A 160 -3.66 -20.14 2.32
CA ARG A 160 -2.24 -19.80 2.09
C ARG A 160 -1.53 -19.33 3.35
N ALA A 161 -2.25 -18.59 4.21
CA ALA A 161 -1.73 -18.15 5.50
C ALA A 161 -1.53 -19.33 6.46
N ALA A 162 -2.44 -20.31 6.44
CA ALA A 162 -2.35 -21.51 7.27
C ALA A 162 -1.27 -22.49 6.80
N GLU A 163 -1.07 -22.63 5.49
CA GLU A 163 -0.04 -23.49 4.87
C GLU A 163 1.37 -22.87 4.88
N CYS A 164 1.54 -21.71 5.52
CA CYS A 164 2.83 -21.03 5.60
C CYS A 164 3.85 -21.89 6.37
N ASP A 165 4.92 -22.29 5.69
CA ASP A 165 5.96 -23.21 6.17
C ASP A 165 7.09 -22.50 6.94
N TRP A 166 7.06 -21.17 6.99
CA TRP A 166 8.04 -20.35 7.68
C TRP A 166 7.37 -19.39 8.65
N GLU A 167 8.10 -18.99 9.69
CA GLU A 167 7.60 -18.07 10.71
C GLU A 167 8.54 -16.90 10.91
N PHE A 168 7.97 -15.69 10.89
CA PHE A 168 8.62 -14.47 11.36
C PHE A 168 8.27 -14.22 12.82
N LYS A 169 9.27 -14.05 13.68
CA LYS A 169 9.09 -13.64 15.08
C LYS A 169 9.58 -12.21 15.26
N PHE A 170 8.65 -11.30 15.56
CA PHE A 170 8.99 -9.91 15.80
C PHE A 170 9.73 -9.75 17.13
N LYS A 171 10.98 -9.24 17.08
CA LYS A 171 11.81 -9.03 18.28
C LYS A 171 11.69 -7.61 18.82
N ARG A 172 12.04 -6.62 17.98
CA ARG A 172 12.05 -5.22 18.38
C ARG A 172 11.83 -4.28 17.19
N PRO A 173 11.23 -3.10 17.43
CA PRO A 173 11.12 -2.07 16.42
C PRO A 173 12.49 -1.57 15.91
N ASN A 174 12.69 -1.49 14.59
CA ASN A 174 13.91 -0.95 13.99
C ASN A 174 13.69 0.44 13.36
N PHE A 175 13.33 1.41 14.21
CA PHE A 175 13.17 2.80 13.79
C PHE A 175 14.50 3.54 13.70
N THR A 176 14.66 4.36 12.66
CA THR A 176 15.63 5.47 12.67
C THR A 176 15.20 6.52 13.70
N ALA A 177 16.14 7.30 14.26
CA ALA A 177 15.83 8.34 15.24
C ALA A 177 14.74 9.31 14.76
N LYS A 178 14.84 9.75 13.49
CA LYS A 178 13.81 10.57 12.83
C LYS A 178 12.44 9.89 12.82
N ASN A 179 12.37 8.64 12.38
CA ASN A 179 11.09 7.93 12.30
C ASN A 179 10.49 7.65 13.67
N ARG A 180 11.32 7.42 14.70
CA ARG A 180 10.86 7.24 16.08
C ARG A 180 10.13 8.48 16.58
N VAL A 181 10.73 9.67 16.46
CA VAL A 181 10.11 10.94 16.88
C VAL A 181 8.80 11.17 16.13
N LEU A 182 8.82 11.01 14.81
CA LEU A 182 7.63 11.19 13.97
C LEU A 182 6.50 10.21 14.31
N HIS A 183 6.85 8.96 14.62
CA HIS A 183 5.90 7.94 15.04
C HIS A 183 5.28 8.26 16.39
N THR A 184 6.07 8.69 17.37
CA THR A 184 5.57 9.09 18.68
C THR A 184 4.63 10.30 18.60
N ILE A 185 4.95 11.29 17.77
CA ILE A 185 4.03 12.42 17.52
C ILE A 185 2.70 11.92 16.94
N GLU A 186 2.74 10.97 16.00
CA GLU A 186 1.52 10.38 15.42
C GLU A 186 0.69 9.63 16.46
N GLU A 187 1.32 8.83 17.32
CA GLU A 187 0.62 8.06 18.36
C GLU A 187 -0.04 8.98 19.39
N LEU A 188 0.61 10.11 19.73
CA LEU A 188 0.08 11.06 20.71
C LEU A 188 -0.99 12.00 20.14
N THR A 189 -0.83 12.45 18.90
CA THR A 189 -1.65 13.54 18.34
C THR A 189 -2.59 13.09 17.22
N GLY A 190 -2.41 11.88 16.68
CA GLY A 190 -3.02 11.44 15.43
C GLY A 190 -2.50 12.17 14.18
N TRP A 191 -1.60 13.15 14.33
CA TRP A 191 -1.12 13.98 13.23
C TRP A 191 0.10 13.35 12.54
N ARG A 192 -0.08 13.01 11.26
CA ARG A 192 0.98 12.43 10.42
C ARG A 192 1.72 13.51 9.61
N ILE A 193 2.66 14.20 10.27
CA ILE A 193 3.48 15.25 9.64
C ILE A 193 4.25 14.70 8.43
N GLY A 194 4.16 15.40 7.29
CA GLY A 194 4.89 15.07 6.07
C GLY A 194 4.38 13.86 5.30
N GLU A 195 3.16 13.39 5.60
CA GLU A 195 2.54 12.29 4.85
C GLU A 195 2.36 12.65 3.37
N TYR A 196 2.93 11.81 2.50
CA TYR A 196 2.65 11.92 1.06
C TYR A 196 1.18 11.58 0.78
N ARG A 197 0.47 12.52 0.15
CA ARG A 197 -0.93 12.36 -0.27
C ARG A 197 -1.09 12.71 -1.74
N ASN A 198 -1.38 11.72 -2.57
CA ASN A 198 -1.63 11.90 -4.00
C ASN A 198 -3.12 12.17 -4.34
N TYR A 199 -3.89 12.68 -3.39
CA TYR A 199 -5.33 12.85 -3.49
C TYR A 199 -5.82 14.05 -2.67
N LYS A 200 -7.05 14.48 -2.89
CA LYS A 200 -7.80 15.44 -2.07
C LYS A 200 -9.06 14.77 -1.55
N ILE A 201 -9.25 14.72 -0.24
CA ILE A 201 -10.47 14.15 0.35
C ILE A 201 -11.59 15.18 0.19
N VAL A 202 -12.73 14.76 -0.36
CA VAL A 202 -13.95 15.58 -0.38
C VAL A 202 -14.57 15.50 1.01
N GLU A 203 -14.58 16.62 1.72
CA GLU A 203 -15.31 16.71 2.98
C GLU A 203 -16.80 16.62 2.69
N LYS A 204 -17.55 15.83 3.49
CA LYS A 204 -19.01 15.93 3.46
C LYS A 204 -19.36 17.36 3.87
N SER A 205 -20.03 18.10 2.99
CA SER A 205 -20.74 19.30 3.41
C SER A 205 -21.62 18.90 4.60
N LYS A 206 -21.35 19.52 5.76
CA LYS A 206 -22.17 19.36 6.97
C LYS A 206 -23.60 19.78 6.69
#